data_AF-A0A5N9CT04-F1
#
_entry.id   AF-A0A5N9CT04-F1
#
_cell.length_a   1.000
_cell.length_b   1.000
_cell.length_c   1.000
_cell.angle_alpha   90.00
_cell.angle_beta   90.00
_cell.angle_gamma   90.00
#
_symmetry.space_group_name_H-M   'P 1'
#
loop_
_entity.id
_entity.type
_entity.pdbx_description
1 polymer ?
#
loop_
_entity_poly.entity_id
_entity_poly.type
_entity_poly.pdbx_seq_one_letter_code
_entity_poly.pdbx_strand_id
1 'polypeptide(L)'
;MLPRRVIDRLGVPFGSSDYLNGPIISIGVTFITINKDRWDEIPADLQAIMQEEALAHQVENRRLMEAVWDPAGITDNVAGGMEFVEFSQELKDALLQASIDVVIPNWVDRNGGPDSEGAKMFNEFVGPIVGVTINADGSATRD
;
A
#
# COMPACT_ATOMS: atom_id res chain seq x y z
N MET A 1 28.62 -16.56 22.68
CA MET A 1 27.17 -16.86 22.84
C MET A 1 26.85 -16.87 24.32
N LEU A 2 26.00 -15.95 24.78
CA LEU A 2 25.49 -15.98 26.16
C LEU A 2 24.15 -16.72 26.21
N PRO A 3 23.87 -17.52 27.26
CA PRO A 3 22.70 -18.38 27.30
C PRO A 3 21.42 -17.59 27.62
N ARG A 4 20.33 -18.09 27.04
CA ARG A 4 18.95 -17.57 26.90
C ARG A 4 18.19 -17.18 28.20
N ARG A 5 18.86 -17.05 29.35
CA ARG A 5 18.21 -16.82 30.67
C ARG A 5 18.30 -15.40 31.23
N VAL A 6 18.92 -14.46 30.52
CA VAL A 6 19.10 -13.07 31.01
C VAL A 6 18.08 -12.09 30.40
N ILE A 7 17.39 -12.47 29.31
CA ILE A 7 16.51 -11.54 28.57
C ILE A 7 15.07 -11.51 29.12
N ASP A 8 14.62 -12.54 29.84
CA ASP A 8 13.23 -12.63 30.35
C ASP A 8 12.93 -11.72 31.55
N ARG A 9 13.91 -10.97 32.09
CA ARG A 9 13.77 -10.25 33.37
C ARG A 9 13.12 -8.87 33.32
N LEU A 10 12.70 -8.37 32.15
CA LEU A 10 12.11 -7.03 32.02
C LEU A 10 10.66 -6.99 31.51
N GLY A 11 9.99 -8.14 31.34
CA GLY A 11 8.53 -8.16 31.18
C GLY A 11 7.95 -7.40 29.98
N VAL A 12 8.76 -7.09 28.97
CA VAL A 12 8.28 -6.61 27.67
C VAL A 12 8.23 -7.82 26.74
N PRO A 13 7.05 -8.33 26.35
CA PRO A 13 6.98 -9.38 25.35
C PRO A 13 7.34 -8.76 24.00
N PHE A 14 8.56 -8.97 23.52
CA PHE A 14 8.82 -8.92 22.09
C PHE A 14 8.13 -10.12 21.44
N GLY A 15 7.34 -9.90 20.39
CA GLY A 15 6.70 -10.94 19.58
C GLY A 15 5.31 -11.35 20.07
N SER A 16 4.26 -10.68 19.58
CA SER A 16 2.87 -11.17 19.71
C SER A 16 2.47 -12.13 18.58
N SER A 17 3.39 -12.43 17.66
CA SER A 17 3.20 -13.32 16.53
C SER A 17 4.46 -14.14 16.31
N ASP A 18 4.28 -15.43 16.02
CA ASP A 18 5.36 -16.34 15.60
C ASP A 18 5.60 -16.29 14.08
N TYR A 19 4.62 -15.76 13.32
CA TYR A 19 4.61 -15.82 11.85
C TYR A 19 4.56 -14.43 11.22
N LEU A 20 5.35 -14.25 10.18
CA LEU A 20 5.27 -13.13 9.23
C LEU A 20 4.79 -13.71 7.89
N ASN A 21 3.58 -13.36 7.45
CA ASN A 21 3.03 -13.89 6.18
C ASN A 21 3.06 -12.80 5.10
N GLY A 22 3.46 -13.15 3.87
CA GLY A 22 3.52 -12.18 2.77
C GLY A 22 4.20 -12.73 1.52
N PRO A 23 4.62 -11.88 0.56
CA PRO A 23 4.32 -10.47 0.49
C PRO A 23 3.01 -10.20 -0.27
N ILE A 24 2.25 -9.24 0.23
CA ILE A 24 1.50 -8.29 -0.60
C ILE A 24 2.11 -6.94 -0.27
N ILE A 25 2.85 -6.37 -1.22
CA ILE A 25 3.51 -5.08 -1.01
C ILE A 25 2.41 -4.01 -0.95
N SER A 26 2.10 -3.55 0.24
CA SER A 26 1.20 -2.42 0.46
C SER A 26 2.03 -1.15 0.57
N ILE A 27 2.06 -0.35 -0.50
CA ILE A 27 2.67 0.97 -0.45
C ILE A 27 1.65 1.92 0.17
N GLY A 28 1.93 2.37 1.39
CA GLY A 28 1.15 3.43 2.02
C GLY A 28 1.26 4.71 1.20
N VAL A 29 0.17 5.10 0.54
CA VAL A 29 0.08 6.40 -0.12
C VAL A 29 -0.20 7.45 0.96
N THR A 30 0.77 8.33 1.20
CA THR A 30 0.61 9.47 2.09
C THR A 30 0.37 10.72 1.27
N PHE A 31 -0.56 11.56 1.72
CA PHE A 31 -0.88 12.83 1.07
C PHE A 31 -0.36 13.97 1.92
N ILE A 32 0.31 14.93 1.29
CA ILE A 32 0.54 16.24 1.88
C ILE A 32 -0.63 17.12 1.48
N THR A 33 -1.46 17.50 2.44
CA THR A 33 -2.62 18.36 2.20
C THR A 33 -2.31 19.78 2.69
N ILE A 34 -2.59 20.76 1.84
CA ILE A 34 -2.41 22.18 2.13
C ILE A 34 -3.78 22.85 1.98
N ASN A 35 -4.08 23.82 2.84
CA ASN A 35 -5.27 24.65 2.68
C ASN A 35 -5.21 25.38 1.33
N LYS A 36 -6.32 25.35 0.58
CA LYS A 36 -6.39 25.92 -0.77
C LYS A 36 -6.05 27.42 -0.81
N ASP A 37 -6.62 28.21 0.09
CA ASP A 37 -6.40 29.66 0.09
C ASP A 37 -4.92 29.98 0.37
N ARG A 38 -4.29 29.22 1.29
CA ARG A 38 -2.85 29.33 1.55
C ARG A 38 -1.99 28.86 0.40
N TRP A 39 -2.40 27.81 -0.31
CA TRP A 39 -1.70 27.38 -1.52
C TRP A 39 -1.72 28.48 -2.58
N ASP A 40 -2.88 29.08 -2.83
CA ASP A 40 -3.08 30.11 -3.85
C ASP A 40 -2.32 31.43 -3.52
N GLU A 41 -1.98 31.67 -2.25
CA GLU A 41 -1.12 32.78 -1.80
C GLU A 41 0.38 32.53 -2.09
N ILE A 42 0.80 31.29 -2.33
CA ILE A 42 2.21 30.95 -2.59
C ILE A 42 2.60 31.36 -4.03
N PRO A 43 3.74 32.04 -4.23
CA PRO A 43 4.27 32.34 -5.56
C PRO A 43 4.36 31.09 -6.46
N ALA A 44 4.02 31.25 -7.75
CA ALA A 44 3.92 30.13 -8.69
C ALA A 44 5.23 29.36 -8.88
N ASP A 45 6.38 30.02 -8.77
CA ASP A 45 7.70 29.39 -8.80
C ASP A 45 7.93 28.49 -7.58
N LEU A 46 7.51 28.93 -6.39
CA LEU A 46 7.58 28.11 -5.17
C LEU A 46 6.58 26.95 -5.21
N GLN A 47 5.36 27.16 -5.75
CA GLN A 47 4.41 26.08 -5.99
C GLN A 47 5.02 24.99 -6.90
N ALA A 48 5.68 25.40 -7.98
CA ALA A 48 6.34 24.48 -8.91
C ALA A 48 7.47 23.70 -8.23
N ILE A 49 8.33 24.38 -7.44
CA ILE A 49 9.39 23.72 -6.67
C ILE A 49 8.81 22.69 -5.69
N MET A 50 7.73 23.04 -4.97
CA MET A 50 7.09 22.10 -4.05
C MET A 50 6.53 20.87 -4.75
N GLN A 51 5.97 21.02 -5.95
CA GLN A 51 5.48 19.90 -6.77
C GLN A 51 6.63 19.02 -7.29
N GLU A 52 7.73 19.63 -7.74
CA GLU A 52 8.93 18.90 -8.18
C GLU A 52 9.53 18.07 -7.04
N GLU A 53 9.73 18.69 -5.88
CA GLU A 53 10.25 18.02 -4.69
C GLU A 53 9.31 16.91 -4.20
N ALA A 54 8.00 17.13 -4.25
CA ALA A 54 7.02 16.09 -3.91
C ALA A 54 7.12 14.88 -4.85
N LEU A 55 7.31 15.10 -6.15
CA LEU A 55 7.47 14.02 -7.13
C LEU A 55 8.79 13.26 -6.90
N ALA A 56 9.89 13.97 -6.70
CA ALA A 56 11.19 13.36 -6.40
C ALA A 56 11.13 12.52 -5.12
N HIS A 57 10.47 13.05 -4.08
CA HIS A 57 10.27 12.34 -2.82
C HIS A 57 9.38 11.10 -2.98
N GLN A 58 8.34 11.12 -3.81
CA GLN A 58 7.53 9.94 -4.10
C GLN A 58 8.34 8.81 -4.74
N VAL A 59 9.22 9.14 -5.70
CA VAL A 59 10.10 8.16 -6.34
C VAL A 59 11.07 7.54 -5.34
N GLU A 60 11.71 8.36 -4.51
CA GLU A 60 12.65 7.86 -3.51
C GLU A 60 11.95 7.04 -2.41
N ASN A 61 10.77 7.47 -1.96
CA ASN A 61 10.00 6.73 -0.97
C ASN A 61 9.59 5.34 -1.50
N ARG A 62 9.18 5.23 -2.77
CA ARG A 62 8.93 3.94 -3.41
C ARG A 62 10.18 3.05 -3.39
N ARG A 63 11.33 3.60 -3.80
CA ARG A 63 12.61 2.87 -3.81
C ARG A 63 12.99 2.37 -2.42
N LEU A 64 12.87 3.22 -1.40
CA LEU A 64 13.18 2.86 -0.02
C LEU A 64 12.25 1.76 0.49
N MET A 65 10.94 1.89 0.28
CA MET A 65 9.97 0.87 0.68
C MET A 65 10.26 -0.49 0.04
N GLU A 66 10.34 -0.53 -1.29
CA GLU A 66 10.45 -1.78 -2.05
C GLU A 66 11.83 -2.43 -1.91
N ALA A 67 12.91 -1.65 -1.96
CA ALA A 67 14.27 -2.18 -2.06
C ALA A 67 15.05 -2.20 -0.74
N VAL A 68 14.59 -1.47 0.28
CA VAL A 68 15.34 -1.32 1.54
C VAL A 68 14.52 -1.76 2.75
N TRP A 69 13.34 -1.18 2.97
CA TRP A 69 12.59 -1.36 4.21
C TRP A 69 11.85 -2.68 4.26
N ASP A 70 11.21 -3.11 3.17
CA ASP A 70 10.51 -4.42 3.15
C ASP A 70 11.50 -5.60 3.32
N PRO A 71 12.63 -5.67 2.57
CA PRO A 71 13.62 -6.75 2.77
C PRO A 71 14.30 -6.70 4.15
N ALA A 72 14.60 -5.50 4.66
CA ALA A 72 15.18 -5.34 6.00
C ALA A 72 14.18 -5.78 7.08
N GLY A 73 12.90 -5.40 6.95
CA GLY A 73 11.84 -5.79 7.86
C GLY A 73 11.69 -7.31 7.95
N ILE A 74 11.71 -8.03 6.83
CA ILE A 74 11.70 -9.50 6.83
C ILE A 74 12.94 -10.04 7.53
N THR A 75 14.14 -9.55 7.15
CA THR A 75 15.42 -10.01 7.71
C THR A 75 15.48 -9.84 9.23
N ASP A 76 15.11 -8.67 9.72
CA ASP A 76 15.18 -8.33 11.14
C ASP A 76 14.15 -9.12 11.96
N ASN A 77 12.94 -9.34 11.45
CA ASN A 77 11.92 -10.15 12.14
C ASN A 77 12.29 -11.64 12.17
N VAL A 78 12.86 -12.17 11.09
CA VAL A 78 13.38 -13.56 11.08
C VAL A 78 14.56 -13.71 12.05
N ALA A 79 15.49 -12.75 12.09
CA ALA A 79 16.56 -12.74 13.07
C ALA A 79 16.04 -12.65 14.53
N GLY A 80 14.89 -12.00 14.71
CA GLY A 80 14.14 -11.94 15.97
C GLY A 80 13.43 -13.24 16.37
N GLY A 81 13.37 -14.23 15.47
CA GLY A 81 12.83 -15.56 15.73
C GLY A 81 11.47 -15.86 15.09
N MET A 82 10.95 -14.99 14.23
CA MET A 82 9.72 -15.25 13.47
C MET A 82 9.96 -16.16 12.26
N GLU A 83 8.97 -16.95 11.89
CA GLU A 83 8.96 -17.70 10.64
C GLU A 83 8.35 -16.82 9.53
N PHE A 84 9.09 -16.62 8.43
CA PHE A 84 8.54 -15.98 7.24
C PHE A 84 7.85 -17.02 6.36
N VAL A 85 6.56 -16.85 6.14
CA VAL A 85 5.71 -17.74 5.36
C VAL A 85 5.26 -17.01 4.10
N GLU A 86 5.71 -17.50 2.95
CA GLU A 86 5.31 -16.92 1.68
C GLU A 86 3.84 -17.25 1.35
N PHE A 87 3.10 -16.26 0.85
CA PHE A 87 1.77 -16.46 0.31
C PHE A 87 1.85 -17.35 -0.92
N SER A 88 1.07 -18.43 -0.88
CA SER A 88 0.86 -19.30 -2.04
C SER A 88 0.20 -18.54 -3.19
N GLN A 89 0.38 -19.02 -4.41
CA GLN A 89 -0.31 -18.44 -5.56
C GLN A 89 -1.83 -18.54 -5.41
N GLU A 90 -2.34 -19.65 -4.89
CA GLU A 90 -3.76 -19.85 -4.61
C GLU A 90 -4.32 -18.76 -3.68
N LEU A 91 -3.59 -18.41 -2.61
CA LEU A 91 -4.00 -17.35 -1.70
C LEU A 91 -3.97 -15.97 -2.39
N LYS A 92 -2.94 -15.70 -3.19
CA LYS A 92 -2.84 -14.45 -3.96
C LYS A 92 -4.01 -14.30 -4.95
N ASP A 93 -4.35 -15.38 -5.65
CA ASP A 93 -5.47 -15.39 -6.60
C ASP A 93 -6.81 -15.19 -5.88
N ALA A 94 -7.01 -15.83 -4.72
CA ALA A 94 -8.20 -15.64 -3.89
C ALA A 94 -8.33 -14.19 -3.38
N LEU A 95 -7.23 -13.57 -2.94
CA LEU A 95 -7.21 -12.17 -2.49
C LEU A 95 -7.47 -11.19 -3.63
N LEU A 96 -6.95 -11.46 -4.83
CA LEU A 96 -7.25 -10.69 -6.02
C LEU A 96 -8.73 -10.81 -6.40
N GLN A 97 -9.28 -12.04 -6.42
CA GLN A 97 -10.68 -12.25 -6.73
C GLN A 97 -11.59 -11.56 -5.70
N ALA A 98 -11.28 -11.64 -4.41
CA ALA A 98 -12.00 -10.90 -3.38
C ALA A 98 -11.91 -9.38 -3.57
N SER A 99 -10.80 -8.87 -4.09
CA SER A 99 -10.66 -7.46 -4.42
C SER A 99 -11.60 -7.04 -5.56
N ILE A 100 -11.74 -7.88 -6.58
CA ILE A 100 -12.64 -7.65 -7.72
C ILE A 100 -14.11 -7.78 -7.30
N ASP A 101 -14.46 -8.82 -6.55
CA ASP A 101 -15.85 -9.12 -6.20
C ASP A 101 -16.41 -8.20 -5.12
N VAL A 102 -15.56 -7.72 -4.21
CA VAL A 102 -16.01 -7.03 -2.99
C VAL A 102 -15.37 -5.65 -2.84
N VAL A 103 -14.05 -5.54 -2.94
CA VAL A 103 -13.36 -4.28 -2.57
C VAL A 103 -13.65 -3.19 -3.59
N ILE A 104 -13.48 -3.47 -4.88
CA ILE A 104 -13.69 -2.50 -5.96
C ILE A 104 -15.15 -2.04 -6.01
N PRO A 105 -16.18 -2.92 -6.04
CA PRO A 105 -17.58 -2.48 -6.05
C PRO A 105 -17.94 -1.61 -4.85
N ASN A 106 -17.51 -1.99 -3.63
CA ASN A 106 -17.74 -1.19 -2.43
C ASN A 106 -16.99 0.15 -2.46
N TRP A 107 -15.82 0.21 -3.10
CA TRP A 107 -15.11 1.47 -3.32
C TRP A 107 -15.86 2.35 -4.33
N VAL A 108 -16.36 1.79 -5.43
CA VAL A 108 -17.15 2.51 -6.44
C VAL A 108 -18.41 3.12 -5.81
N ASP A 109 -19.17 2.35 -5.04
CA ASP A 109 -20.37 2.82 -4.35
C ASP A 109 -20.07 4.02 -3.43
N ARG A 110 -19.02 3.91 -2.61
CA ARG A 110 -18.58 4.98 -1.70
C ARG A 110 -18.06 6.23 -2.41
N ASN A 111 -17.62 6.12 -3.67
CA ASN A 111 -17.10 7.24 -4.46
C ASN A 111 -18.16 7.87 -5.37
N GLY A 112 -19.45 7.54 -5.19
CA GLY A 112 -20.54 8.14 -5.94
C GLY A 112 -20.95 7.36 -7.20
N GLY A 113 -20.59 6.08 -7.27
CA GLY A 113 -21.04 5.15 -8.31
C GLY A 113 -20.12 5.04 -9.53
N PRO A 114 -20.49 4.19 -10.50
CA PRO A 114 -19.65 3.86 -11.67
C PRO A 114 -19.38 5.05 -12.59
N ASP A 115 -20.23 6.08 -12.56
CA ASP A 115 -20.05 7.31 -13.34
C ASP A 115 -19.19 8.38 -12.65
N SER A 116 -18.71 8.11 -11.43
CA SER A 116 -17.82 9.01 -10.69
C SER A 116 -16.51 9.25 -11.45
N GLU A 117 -15.90 10.41 -11.23
CA GLU A 117 -14.59 10.73 -11.81
C GLU A 117 -13.52 9.70 -11.39
N GLY A 118 -13.55 9.26 -10.13
CA GLY A 118 -12.66 8.22 -9.62
C GLY A 118 -12.81 6.89 -10.37
N ALA A 119 -14.04 6.41 -10.59
CA ALA A 119 -14.28 5.17 -11.33
C ALA A 119 -13.84 5.27 -12.80
N LYS A 120 -14.05 6.44 -13.44
CA LYS A 120 -13.58 6.70 -14.81
C LYS A 120 -12.06 6.71 -14.89
N MET A 121 -11.38 7.42 -13.99
CA MET A 121 -9.92 7.45 -13.90
C MET A 121 -9.34 6.06 -13.63
N PHE A 122 -10.00 5.25 -12.80
CA PHE A 122 -9.59 3.87 -12.60
C PHE A 122 -9.60 3.09 -13.92
N ASN A 123 -10.72 3.10 -14.66
CA ASN A 123 -10.81 2.40 -15.94
C ASN A 123 -9.84 2.93 -17.01
N GLU A 124 -9.52 4.22 -16.97
CA GLU A 124 -8.58 4.84 -17.92
C GLU A 124 -7.12 4.49 -17.61
N PHE A 125 -6.70 4.60 -16.35
CA PHE A 125 -5.29 4.56 -15.98
C PHE A 125 -4.86 3.30 -15.22
N VAL A 126 -5.75 2.72 -14.41
CA VAL A 126 -5.41 1.59 -13.52
C VAL A 126 -5.86 0.28 -14.13
N GLY A 127 -7.10 0.21 -14.60
CA GLY A 127 -7.73 -0.98 -15.15
C GLY A 127 -6.89 -1.71 -16.19
N PRO A 128 -6.31 -1.03 -17.21
CA PRO A 128 -5.47 -1.65 -18.21
C PRO A 128 -4.16 -2.25 -17.64
N ILE A 129 -3.65 -1.72 -16.53
CA ILE A 129 -2.42 -2.20 -15.89
C ILE A 129 -2.71 -3.48 -15.10
N VAL A 130 -3.86 -3.54 -14.42
CA VAL A 130 -4.23 -4.65 -13.54
C VAL A 130 -5.16 -5.69 -14.19
N GLY A 131 -5.63 -5.41 -15.41
CA GLY A 131 -6.57 -6.25 -16.17
C GLY A 131 -7.98 -6.28 -15.56
N VAL A 132 -8.44 -5.19 -14.95
CA VAL A 132 -9.75 -5.10 -14.29
C VAL A 132 -10.54 -3.91 -14.82
N THR A 133 -11.80 -4.13 -15.14
CA THR A 133 -12.73 -3.10 -15.60
C THR A 133 -13.86 -2.93 -14.59
N ILE A 134 -14.16 -1.69 -14.21
CA ILE A 134 -15.40 -1.31 -13.51
C ILE A 134 -16.51 -1.21 -14.55
N ASN A 135 -17.57 -1.97 -14.35
CA ASN A 135 -18.72 -2.05 -15.23
C ASN A 135 -19.73 -0.93 -14.97
N ALA A 136 -20.64 -0.72 -15.92
CA ALA A 136 -21.69 0.29 -15.83
C ALA A 136 -22.67 0.07 -14.66
N ASP A 137 -22.76 -1.16 -14.13
CA ASP A 137 -23.57 -1.49 -12.95
C ASP A 137 -22.81 -1.35 -11.62
N GLY A 138 -21.56 -0.90 -11.65
CA GLY A 138 -20.69 -0.75 -10.48
C GLY A 138 -19.97 -2.02 -10.03
N SER A 139 -20.21 -3.16 -10.70
CA SER A 139 -19.40 -4.37 -10.50
C SER A 139 -18.01 -4.21 -11.13
N ALA A 140 -17.10 -5.14 -10.84
CA ALA A 140 -15.81 -5.23 -11.52
C ALA A 140 -15.60 -6.62 -12.13
N THR A 141 -14.94 -6.68 -13.27
CA THR A 141 -14.59 -7.91 -13.98
C THR A 141 -13.14 -7.90 -14.41
N ARG A 142 -12.54 -9.09 -14.48
CA ARG A 142 -11.18 -9.29 -14.99
C ARG A 142 -11.24 -9.81 -16.42
N ASP A 143 -10.43 -9.22 -17.30
CA ASP A 143 -10.24 -9.68 -18.68
C ASP A 143 -9.25 -10.85 -18.78
#